data_AF-A0A4R0DH00-F1
#
_entry.id   AF-A0A4R0DH00-F1
#
_cell.length_a   1.000
_cell.length_b   1.000
_cell.length_c   1.000
_cell.angle_alpha   90.00
_cell.angle_beta   90.00
_cell.angle_gamma   90.00
#
_symmetry.space_group_name_H-M   'P 1'
#
loop_
_entity.id
_entity.type
_entity.pdbx_description
1 polymer ?
#
loop_
_entity_poly.entity_id
_entity_poly.type
_entity_poly.pdbx_seq_one_letter_code
_entity_poly.pdbx_strand_id
1 'polypeptide(L)'
;MRGKSNHKGFGHGGLRWVVLHLIAQKPRHGYELIKAIQEMTNGNYSPSAGMVYPLLAELQEKQLIRMQVCAEDARKQSYQMTELGHQVIDAYKEHIQEILNRINIRSQQPALVIDTLHVFKKQVREVLAGRPLNAEEAEIFVNALQTAATTLQQLKQDAIVTTSTTTLDKKPYRVRHHLKFRIVTVQDIFNISPSLIRIVFKGQDLADFKSDSFDDHVKLFFPDAATGHLVKPEMTEQGLKFADDIKPIARDYTPRLFDLDAKTLTIDFVIHDAGPATKWAQHANIGDQIAIGGPRGSMVIPMVYQHYVLMGDDTALPAIARRLEELPASAQATVIIEVNSPADEIILDSAAKVQITWLHREGQASGQVTLFQQALQKLSLPQQDYFVWLAAETQVARQLRKILVEQYQVAKHAIKATGYWQHGTSSAHTVIDDE
;
A
#
# COMPACT_ATOMS: atom_id res chain seq x y z
N MET A 1 26.37 -17.21 -25.83
CA MET A 1 26.57 -15.98 -25.02
C MET A 1 25.47 -15.93 -23.96
N ARG A 2 25.76 -16.28 -22.70
CA ARG A 2 24.78 -16.25 -21.61
C ARG A 2 24.66 -14.82 -21.06
N GLY A 3 23.43 -14.31 -20.99
CA GLY A 3 23.11 -12.94 -20.63
C GLY A 3 23.68 -12.53 -19.27
N LYS A 4 24.44 -11.43 -19.25
CA LYS A 4 24.98 -10.80 -18.04
C LYS A 4 23.80 -10.21 -17.26
N SER A 5 23.48 -10.82 -16.12
CA SER A 5 22.43 -10.33 -15.22
C SER A 5 22.90 -9.04 -14.53
N ASN A 6 22.24 -7.93 -14.86
CA ASN A 6 22.48 -6.63 -14.26
C ASN A 6 21.86 -6.61 -12.85
N HIS A 7 22.65 -6.90 -11.81
CA HIS A 7 22.15 -7.02 -10.45
C HIS A 7 21.74 -5.65 -9.90
N LYS A 8 20.43 -5.49 -9.70
CA LYS A 8 19.73 -4.28 -9.25
C LYS A 8 20.46 -3.61 -8.09
N GLY A 9 21.13 -2.48 -8.35
CA GLY A 9 21.58 -1.50 -7.36
C GLY A 9 22.99 -1.64 -6.79
N PHE A 10 23.68 -2.77 -6.97
CA PHE A 10 25.02 -2.99 -6.41
C PHE A 10 26.16 -2.87 -7.44
N GLY A 11 25.82 -2.70 -8.73
CA GLY A 11 26.77 -2.90 -9.83
C GLY A 11 27.03 -4.38 -10.10
N HIS A 12 27.75 -4.67 -11.19
CA HIS A 12 28.06 -6.06 -11.58
C HIS A 12 28.90 -6.73 -10.49
N GLY A 13 28.34 -7.75 -9.82
CA GLY A 13 29.04 -8.50 -8.77
C GLY A 13 29.11 -7.82 -7.39
N GLY A 14 28.43 -6.70 -7.14
CA GLY A 14 28.53 -5.96 -5.87
C GLY A 14 27.91 -6.67 -4.65
N LEU A 15 26.92 -7.55 -4.86
CA LEU A 15 26.26 -8.30 -3.78
C LEU A 15 27.25 -9.16 -2.96
N ARG A 16 28.25 -9.76 -3.61
CA ARG A 16 29.28 -10.57 -2.94
C ARG A 16 30.07 -9.78 -1.91
N TRP A 17 30.37 -8.53 -2.23
CA TRP A 17 31.18 -7.64 -1.40
C TRP A 17 30.39 -7.18 -0.17
N VAL A 18 29.10 -6.89 -0.36
CA VAL A 18 28.19 -6.59 0.74
C VAL A 18 28.03 -7.78 1.68
N VAL A 19 27.82 -8.99 1.13
CA VAL A 19 27.71 -10.22 1.92
C VAL A 19 28.99 -10.47 2.73
N LEU A 20 30.15 -10.38 2.09
CA LEU A 20 31.45 -10.52 2.78
C LEU A 20 31.62 -9.47 3.88
N HIS A 21 31.32 -8.20 3.60
CA HIS A 21 31.38 -7.12 4.59
C HIS A 21 30.50 -7.40 5.83
N LEU A 22 29.26 -7.87 5.61
CA LEU A 22 28.33 -8.17 6.70
C LEU A 22 28.76 -9.37 7.55
N ILE A 23 29.38 -10.40 6.94
CA ILE A 23 29.92 -11.56 7.65
C ILE A 23 31.19 -11.21 8.43
N ALA A 24 32.02 -10.29 7.92
CA ALA A 24 33.20 -9.82 8.64
C ALA A 24 32.86 -9.05 9.93
N GLN A 25 31.74 -8.32 9.95
CA GLN A 25 31.29 -7.62 11.16
C GLN A 25 30.85 -8.58 12.26
N LYS A 26 30.08 -9.61 11.89
CA LYS A 26 29.66 -10.68 12.79
C LYS A 26 29.27 -11.92 11.99
N PRO A 27 29.43 -13.13 12.54
CA PRO A 27 28.88 -14.33 11.94
C PRO A 27 27.37 -14.18 11.73
N ARG A 28 26.87 -14.56 10.55
CA ARG A 28 25.45 -14.40 10.18
C ARG A 28 24.90 -15.62 9.47
N HIS A 29 23.62 -15.88 9.69
CA HIS A 29 22.85 -16.84 8.89
C HIS A 29 22.47 -16.27 7.52
N GLY A 30 22.19 -17.14 6.55
CA GLY A 30 21.74 -16.71 5.21
C GLY A 30 20.52 -15.79 5.24
N TYR A 31 19.54 -16.09 6.10
CA TYR A 31 18.36 -15.24 6.30
C TYR A 31 18.68 -13.90 6.99
N GLU A 32 19.63 -13.89 7.93
CA GLU A 32 20.07 -12.65 8.58
C GLU A 32 20.81 -11.73 7.61
N LEU A 33 21.52 -12.28 6.62
CA LEU A 33 22.14 -11.52 5.54
C LEU A 33 21.08 -10.88 4.64
N ILE A 34 20.01 -11.60 4.31
CA ILE A 34 18.86 -11.06 3.56
C ILE A 34 18.25 -9.88 4.32
N LYS A 35 17.94 -10.06 5.61
CA LYS A 35 17.40 -9.00 6.48
C LYS A 35 18.33 -7.80 6.58
N ALA A 36 19.62 -8.02 6.85
CA ALA A 36 20.58 -6.93 6.98
C ALA A 36 20.74 -6.12 5.70
N ILE A 37 20.66 -6.77 4.52
CA ILE A 37 20.70 -6.07 3.23
C ILE A 37 19.40 -5.27 2.99
N GLN A 38 18.25 -5.84 3.37
CA GLN A 38 16.98 -5.12 3.31
C GLN A 38 16.98 -3.89 4.22
N GLU A 39 17.45 -4.03 5.46
CA GLU A 39 17.60 -2.92 6.41
C GLU A 39 18.56 -1.85 5.87
N MET A 40 19.76 -2.25 5.41
CA MET A 40 20.76 -1.33 4.85
C MET A 40 20.26 -0.56 3.63
N THR A 41 19.28 -1.10 2.90
CA THR A 41 18.68 -0.46 1.74
C THR A 41 17.39 0.30 2.07
N ASN A 42 17.03 0.44 3.35
CA ASN A 42 15.74 1.00 3.81
C ASN A 42 14.54 0.31 3.14
N GLY A 43 14.59 -1.01 3.01
CA GLY A 43 13.53 -1.81 2.38
C GLY A 43 13.53 -1.79 0.84
N ASN A 44 14.32 -0.93 0.21
CA ASN A 44 14.30 -0.75 -1.25
C ASN A 44 14.85 -1.95 -2.04
N TYR A 45 15.56 -2.87 -1.39
CA TYR A 45 16.03 -4.10 -2.00
C TYR A 45 16.18 -5.22 -0.97
N SER A 46 15.54 -6.36 -1.24
CA SER A 46 15.78 -7.60 -0.50
C SER A 46 16.25 -8.68 -1.49
N PRO A 47 17.44 -9.28 -1.30
CA PRO A 47 17.90 -10.36 -2.15
C PRO A 47 17.11 -11.63 -1.86
N SER A 48 16.72 -12.37 -2.90
CA SER A 48 16.04 -13.65 -2.72
C SER A 48 16.99 -14.72 -2.16
N ALA A 49 16.43 -15.71 -1.46
CA ALA A 49 17.17 -16.90 -1.02
C ALA A 49 17.95 -17.56 -2.18
N GLY A 50 17.32 -17.63 -3.37
CA GLY A 50 17.94 -18.16 -4.59
C GLY A 50 19.11 -17.34 -5.14
N MET A 51 19.38 -16.13 -4.63
CA MET A 51 20.60 -15.38 -4.91
C MET A 51 21.64 -15.52 -3.79
N VAL A 52 21.19 -15.51 -2.53
CA VAL A 52 22.10 -15.52 -1.37
C VAL A 52 22.74 -16.88 -1.14
N TYR A 53 21.98 -17.97 -1.16
CA TYR A 53 22.53 -19.30 -0.85
C TYR A 53 23.54 -19.81 -1.91
N PRO A 54 23.30 -19.66 -3.22
CA PRO A 54 24.33 -20.01 -4.22
C PRO A 54 25.60 -19.18 -4.09
N LEU A 55 25.47 -17.88 -3.77
CA LEU A 55 26.62 -17.01 -3.52
C LEU A 55 27.40 -17.45 -2.28
N LEU A 56 26.74 -17.82 -1.19
CA LEU A 56 27.40 -18.35 0.01
C LEU A 56 28.15 -19.65 -0.28
N ALA A 57 27.57 -20.53 -1.09
CA ALA A 57 28.24 -21.76 -1.55
C ALA A 57 29.52 -21.43 -2.35
N GLU A 58 29.46 -20.46 -3.28
CA GLU A 58 30.62 -20.00 -4.05
C GLU A 58 31.71 -19.40 -3.14
N LEU A 59 31.34 -18.58 -2.16
CA LEU A 59 32.28 -17.96 -1.22
C LEU A 59 32.95 -18.99 -0.31
N GLN A 60 32.23 -20.06 0.05
CA GLN A 60 32.76 -21.17 0.83
C GLN A 60 33.70 -22.05 0.00
N GLU A 61 33.36 -22.34 -1.26
CA GLU A 61 34.22 -23.06 -2.20
C GLU A 61 35.56 -22.31 -2.41
N LYS A 62 35.50 -20.98 -2.46
CA LYS A 62 36.66 -20.08 -2.50
C LYS A 62 37.38 -19.91 -1.15
N GLN A 63 36.94 -20.61 -0.11
CA GLN A 63 37.52 -20.59 1.24
C GLN A 63 37.55 -19.19 1.88
N LEU A 64 36.69 -18.26 1.44
CA LEU A 64 36.59 -16.91 2.01
C LEU A 64 35.74 -16.90 3.28
N ILE A 65 34.77 -17.80 3.36
CA ILE A 65 33.92 -18.01 4.52
C ILE A 65 33.88 -19.49 4.88
N ARG A 66 33.55 -19.80 6.13
CA ARG A 66 33.32 -21.14 6.63
C ARG A 66 31.97 -21.23 7.33
N MET A 67 31.29 -22.36 7.17
CA MET A 67 30.08 -22.66 7.94
C MET A 67 30.44 -23.04 9.38
N GLN A 68 29.70 -22.48 10.33
CA GLN A 68 29.76 -22.81 11.74
C GLN A 68 28.37 -23.27 12.21
N VAL A 69 28.33 -24.39 12.93
CA VAL A 69 27.10 -24.89 13.55
C VAL A 69 26.92 -24.16 14.88
N CYS A 70 25.73 -23.62 15.12
CA CYS A 70 25.43 -22.96 16.39
C CYS A 70 25.42 -23.99 17.53
N ALA A 71 26.09 -23.68 18.64
CA ALA A 71 26.19 -24.58 19.79
C ALA A 71 24.83 -24.84 20.48
N GLU A 72 23.88 -23.91 20.33
CA GLU A 72 22.56 -23.94 20.98
C GLU A 72 21.47 -24.58 20.11
N ASP A 73 21.66 -24.63 18.78
CA ASP A 73 20.72 -25.25 17.84
C ASP A 73 21.46 -25.73 16.59
N ALA A 74 21.64 -27.04 16.47
CA ALA A 74 22.34 -27.67 15.34
C ALA A 74 21.65 -27.43 13.98
N ARG A 75 20.41 -26.95 13.96
CA ARG A 75 19.67 -26.58 12.73
C ARG A 75 19.96 -25.16 12.25
N LYS A 76 20.65 -24.34 13.05
CA LYS A 76 21.05 -22.96 12.68
C LYS A 76 22.51 -22.94 12.23
N GLN A 77 22.72 -22.80 10.92
CA GLN A 77 24.05 -22.76 10.30
C GLN A 77 24.46 -21.32 9.98
N SER A 78 25.46 -20.76 10.66
CA SER A 78 25.97 -19.41 10.41
C SER A 78 27.24 -19.46 9.57
N TYR A 79 27.56 -18.36 8.90
CA TYR A 79 28.79 -18.21 8.14
C TYR A 79 29.71 -17.26 8.88
N GLN A 80 30.98 -17.65 9.01
CA GLN A 80 32.05 -16.85 9.60
C GLN A 80 33.16 -16.63 8.57
N MET A 81 33.82 -15.47 8.63
CA MET A 81 34.94 -15.14 7.78
C MET A 81 36.18 -15.99 8.10
N THR A 82 36.91 -16.44 7.08
CA THR A 82 38.22 -17.11 7.25
C THR A 82 39.35 -16.07 7.28
N GLU A 83 40.58 -16.49 7.58
CA GLU A 83 41.75 -15.61 7.49
C GLU A 83 41.96 -15.06 6.07
N LEU A 84 41.84 -15.92 5.06
CA LEU A 84 41.87 -15.52 3.64
C LEU A 84 40.75 -14.52 3.30
N GLY A 85 39.55 -14.73 3.85
CA GLY A 85 38.43 -13.81 3.69
C GLY A 85 38.71 -12.41 4.23
N HIS A 86 39.33 -12.30 5.40
CA HIS A 86 39.73 -10.99 5.96
C HIS A 86 40.76 -10.29 5.09
N GLN A 87 41.79 -11.01 4.62
CA GLN A 87 42.80 -10.46 3.71
C GLN A 87 42.18 -9.91 2.42
N VAL A 88 41.19 -10.62 1.87
CA VAL A 88 40.46 -10.18 0.67
C VAL A 88 39.59 -8.94 0.95
N ILE A 89 38.92 -8.85 2.10
CA ILE A 89 38.16 -7.65 2.46
C ILE A 89 39.08 -6.44 2.62
N ASP A 90 40.23 -6.61 3.27
CA ASP A 90 41.19 -5.53 3.48
C ASP A 90 41.78 -5.04 2.14
N ALA A 91 42.12 -5.95 1.23
CA ALA A 91 42.62 -5.61 -0.10
C ALA A 91 41.60 -4.86 -0.97
N TYR A 92 40.30 -5.04 -0.74
CA TYR A 92 39.21 -4.42 -1.50
C TYR A 92 38.43 -3.37 -0.70
N LYS A 93 38.95 -2.92 0.45
CA LYS A 93 38.25 -2.06 1.40
C LYS A 93 37.70 -0.78 0.77
N GLU A 94 38.49 -0.10 -0.07
CA GLU A 94 38.06 1.12 -0.75
C GLU A 94 36.89 0.86 -1.72
N HIS A 95 36.96 -0.23 -2.48
CA HIS A 95 35.90 -0.62 -3.41
C HIS A 95 34.61 -1.01 -2.67
N ILE A 96 34.73 -1.73 -1.55
CA ILE A 96 33.59 -2.06 -0.68
C ILE A 96 32.95 -0.77 -0.15
N GLN A 97 33.76 0.19 0.31
CA GLN A 97 33.26 1.47 0.79
C GLN A 97 32.52 2.26 -0.30
N GLU A 98 33.01 2.23 -1.54
CA GLU A 98 32.33 2.86 -2.67
C GLU A 98 30.95 2.23 -2.93
N ILE A 99 30.85 0.90 -2.90
CA ILE A 99 29.57 0.19 -3.04
C ILE A 99 28.62 0.57 -1.90
N LEU A 100 29.10 0.59 -0.65
CA LEU A 100 28.30 0.97 0.52
C LEU A 100 27.83 2.43 0.44
N ASN A 101 28.70 3.35 0.01
CA ASN A 101 28.35 4.75 -0.18
C ASN A 101 27.25 4.91 -1.24
N ARG A 102 27.33 4.17 -2.36
CA ARG A 102 26.27 4.17 -3.38
C ARG A 102 24.95 3.63 -2.85
N ILE A 103 24.97 2.58 -2.03
CA ILE A 103 23.78 2.03 -1.38
C ILE A 103 23.17 3.07 -0.43
N ASN A 104 24.00 3.72 0.39
CA ASN A 104 23.56 4.74 1.33
C ASN A 104 22.94 5.97 0.63
N ILE A 105 23.61 6.50 -0.40
CA ILE A 105 23.06 7.63 -1.19
C ILE A 105 21.70 7.25 -1.80
N ARG A 106 21.56 5.98 -2.22
CA ARG A 106 20.30 5.49 -2.79
C ARG A 106 19.22 5.23 -1.74
N SER A 107 19.56 4.74 -0.56
CA SER A 107 18.61 4.53 0.53
C SER A 107 18.10 5.84 1.14
N GLN A 108 18.84 6.94 0.94
CA GLN A 108 18.44 8.29 1.30
C GLN A 108 17.52 8.98 0.28
N GLN A 109 17.30 8.37 -0.90
CA GLN A 109 16.39 8.97 -1.89
C GLN A 109 14.94 8.91 -1.36
N PRO A 110 14.11 9.95 -1.62
CA PRO A 110 12.71 9.91 -1.25
C PRO A 110 12.01 8.69 -1.85
N ALA A 111 11.16 8.01 -1.06
CA ALA A 111 10.44 6.80 -1.49
C ALA A 111 9.70 7.01 -2.81
N LEU A 112 9.08 8.19 -2.98
CA LEU A 112 8.41 8.59 -4.22
C LEU A 112 9.30 8.49 -5.46
N VAL A 113 10.60 8.84 -5.37
CA VAL A 113 11.53 8.75 -6.49
C VAL A 113 11.78 7.29 -6.88
N ILE A 114 11.89 6.41 -5.88
CA ILE A 114 12.10 4.97 -6.07
C ILE A 114 10.86 4.32 -6.68
N ASP A 115 9.68 4.63 -6.17
CA ASP A 115 8.40 4.11 -6.67
C ASP A 115 8.13 4.58 -8.10
N THR A 116 8.32 5.87 -8.37
CA THR A 116 8.19 6.44 -9.71
C THR A 116 9.13 5.76 -10.70
N LEU A 117 10.39 5.51 -10.31
CA LEU A 117 11.35 4.81 -11.15
C LEU A 117 10.96 3.35 -11.40
N HIS A 118 10.32 2.70 -10.42
CA HIS A 118 9.82 1.34 -10.57
C HIS A 118 8.67 1.28 -11.60
N VAL A 119 7.69 2.18 -11.46
CA VAL A 119 6.56 2.32 -12.38
C VAL A 119 7.05 2.62 -13.80
N PHE A 120 7.95 3.58 -13.95
CA PHE A 120 8.53 3.93 -15.25
C PHE A 120 9.20 2.74 -15.92
N LYS A 121 10.05 1.99 -15.19
CA LYS A 121 10.71 0.79 -15.71
C LYS A 121 9.73 -0.30 -16.10
N LYS A 122 8.64 -0.46 -15.33
CA LYS A 122 7.58 -1.41 -15.64
C LYS A 122 6.89 -1.03 -16.96
N GLN A 123 6.46 0.21 -17.11
CA GLN A 123 5.82 0.71 -18.34
C GLN A 123 6.73 0.54 -19.57
N VAL A 124 8.01 0.91 -19.46
CA VAL A 124 9.01 0.69 -20.51
C VAL A 124 9.07 -0.79 -20.92
N ARG A 125 9.08 -1.71 -19.95
CA ARG A 125 9.09 -3.15 -20.26
C ARG A 125 7.79 -3.61 -20.91
N GLU A 126 6.64 -3.15 -20.43
CA GLU A 126 5.33 -3.55 -20.97
C GLU A 126 5.18 -3.12 -22.43
N VAL A 127 5.60 -1.90 -22.77
CA VAL A 127 5.61 -1.41 -24.16
C VAL A 127 6.48 -2.29 -25.05
N LEU A 128 7.65 -2.71 -24.57
CA LEU A 128 8.59 -3.52 -25.34
C LEU A 128 8.28 -5.03 -25.36
N ALA A 129 7.53 -5.54 -24.37
CA ALA A 129 7.21 -6.95 -24.25
C ALA A 129 5.98 -7.38 -25.08
N GLY A 130 5.19 -6.41 -25.58
CA GLY A 130 4.03 -6.68 -26.42
C GLY A 130 4.43 -7.12 -27.83
N ARG A 131 4.23 -6.24 -28.81
CA ARG A 131 4.63 -6.46 -30.21
C ARG A 131 5.78 -5.52 -30.59
N PRO A 132 6.53 -5.82 -31.67
CA PRO A 132 7.46 -4.85 -32.23
C PRO A 132 6.75 -3.53 -32.51
N LEU A 133 7.38 -2.43 -32.08
CA LEU A 133 6.91 -1.08 -32.37
C LEU A 133 7.04 -0.82 -33.87
N ASN A 134 6.02 -0.20 -34.47
CA ASN A 134 6.16 0.33 -35.82
C ASN A 134 7.02 1.62 -35.80
N ALA A 135 7.30 2.19 -36.97
CA ALA A 135 8.18 3.36 -37.09
C ALA A 135 7.68 4.58 -36.27
N GLU A 136 6.37 4.85 -36.31
CA GLU A 136 5.75 5.98 -35.61
C GLU A 136 5.76 5.77 -34.08
N GLU A 137 5.43 4.56 -33.62
CA GLU A 137 5.47 4.19 -32.20
C GLU A 137 6.90 4.21 -31.64
N ALA A 138 7.87 3.76 -32.44
CA ALA A 138 9.28 3.81 -32.07
C ALA A 138 9.76 5.25 -31.92
N GLU A 139 9.34 6.16 -32.80
CA GLU A 139 9.67 7.59 -32.72
C GLU A 139 9.09 8.23 -31.44
N ILE A 140 7.82 7.97 -31.13
CA ILE A 140 7.18 8.45 -29.88
C ILE A 140 7.94 7.91 -28.65
N PHE A 141 8.27 6.62 -28.65
CA PHE A 141 8.96 5.98 -27.55
C PHE A 141 10.37 6.55 -27.35
N VAL A 142 11.13 6.75 -28.43
CA VAL A 142 12.46 7.36 -28.40
C VAL A 142 12.39 8.80 -27.91
N ASN A 143 11.46 9.60 -28.42
CA ASN A 143 11.28 10.99 -28.00
C ASN A 143 10.95 11.11 -26.51
N ALA A 144 10.11 10.22 -25.98
CA ALA A 144 9.80 10.17 -24.55
C ALA A 144 11.04 9.86 -23.69
N LEU A 145 11.86 8.89 -24.11
CA LEU A 145 13.10 8.55 -23.42
C LEU A 145 14.16 9.66 -23.51
N GLN A 146 14.30 10.29 -24.68
CA GLN A 146 15.25 11.39 -24.89
C GLN A 146 14.85 12.62 -24.09
N THR A 147 13.56 12.94 -24.00
CA THR A 147 13.06 14.04 -23.18
C THR A 147 13.39 13.79 -21.72
N ALA A 148 13.07 12.59 -21.20
CA ALA A 148 13.40 12.21 -19.83
C ALA A 148 14.92 12.27 -19.56
N ALA A 149 15.74 11.74 -20.48
CA ALA A 149 17.19 11.75 -20.36
C ALA A 149 17.75 13.17 -20.35
N THR A 150 17.24 14.05 -21.21
CA THR A 150 17.66 15.46 -21.31
C THR A 150 17.34 16.21 -20.01
N THR A 151 16.13 16.05 -19.48
CA THR A 151 15.73 16.63 -18.19
C THR A 151 16.62 16.14 -17.04
N LEU A 152 16.94 14.85 -17.00
CA LEU A 152 17.84 14.28 -15.99
C LEU A 152 19.29 14.77 -16.15
N GLN A 153 19.76 15.00 -17.37
CA GLN A 153 21.09 15.54 -17.63
C GLN A 153 21.21 17.00 -17.20
N GLN A 154 20.16 17.80 -17.37
CA GLN A 154 20.10 19.18 -16.87
C GLN A 154 20.17 19.23 -15.34
N LEU A 155 19.47 18.33 -14.64
CA LEU A 155 19.55 18.20 -13.18
C LEU A 155 20.95 17.83 -12.66
N LYS A 156 21.77 17.12 -13.46
CA LYS A 156 23.12 16.70 -13.07
C LYS A 156 24.17 17.81 -13.19
N GLN A 157 23.91 18.87 -13.95
CA GLN A 157 24.90 19.89 -14.30
C GLN A 157 24.90 21.11 -13.36
N ASP A 158 24.17 21.10 -12.23
CA ASP A 158 23.97 22.25 -11.33
C ASP A 158 23.55 23.54 -12.07
N ALA A 159 23.06 23.42 -13.31
CA ALA A 159 22.34 24.48 -13.96
C ALA A 159 21.09 24.66 -13.10
N ILE A 160 20.99 25.82 -12.44
CA ILE A 160 19.75 26.32 -11.88
C ILE A 160 18.78 26.29 -13.05
N VAL A 161 18.04 25.19 -13.17
CA VAL A 161 16.87 25.16 -14.01
C VAL A 161 15.91 26.06 -13.25
N THR A 162 15.87 27.33 -13.65
CA THR A 162 14.77 28.25 -13.36
C THR A 162 13.52 27.79 -14.11
N THR A 163 13.22 26.48 -14.07
CA THR A 163 11.85 26.04 -14.03
C THR A 163 11.47 26.22 -12.59
N SER A 164 10.45 27.05 -12.36
CA SER A 164 9.56 26.98 -11.21
C SER A 164 9.71 25.62 -10.56
N THR A 165 10.11 25.55 -9.29
CA THR A 165 9.93 24.33 -8.50
C THR A 165 8.48 23.91 -8.72
N THR A 166 8.24 23.01 -9.65
CA THR A 166 6.99 22.31 -9.78
C THR A 166 7.04 21.41 -8.57
N THR A 167 6.58 21.96 -7.45
CA THR A 167 6.01 21.20 -6.35
C THR A 167 5.37 19.98 -7.00
N LEU A 168 5.87 18.78 -6.68
CA LEU A 168 5.22 17.53 -7.07
C LEU A 168 3.73 17.75 -6.95
N ASP A 169 3.00 17.67 -8.07
CA ASP A 169 1.62 18.17 -8.12
C ASP A 169 0.85 17.45 -7.01
N LYS A 170 0.53 18.21 -5.95
CA LYS A 170 -0.08 17.67 -4.74
C LYS A 170 -1.54 17.31 -5.00
N LYS A 171 -2.09 17.72 -6.14
CA LYS A 171 -3.49 17.54 -6.45
C LYS A 171 -3.85 16.05 -6.56
N PRO A 172 -4.95 15.62 -5.91
CA PRO A 172 -5.52 14.32 -6.17
C PRO A 172 -5.82 14.13 -7.66
N TYR A 173 -5.58 12.94 -8.17
CA TYR A 173 -5.80 12.61 -9.58
C TYR A 173 -6.52 11.27 -9.75
N ARG A 174 -7.26 11.14 -10.85
CA ARG A 174 -8.09 9.98 -11.10
C ARG A 174 -7.37 8.94 -11.96
N VAL A 175 -7.39 7.69 -11.51
CA VAL A 175 -7.00 6.52 -12.32
C VAL A 175 -8.26 5.72 -12.63
N ARG A 176 -8.44 5.29 -13.88
CA ARG A 176 -9.54 4.40 -14.28
C ARG A 176 -9.04 2.96 -14.31
N HIS A 177 -9.85 2.05 -13.79
CA HIS A 177 -9.60 0.61 -13.85
C HIS A 177 -10.59 -0.06 -14.77
N HIS A 178 -10.19 -1.19 -15.36
CA HIS A 178 -11.12 -2.06 -16.06
C HIS A 178 -12.07 -2.68 -15.03
N LEU A 179 -13.37 -2.43 -15.19
CA LEU A 179 -14.38 -3.01 -14.31
C LEU A 179 -14.46 -4.53 -14.55
N LYS A 180 -14.24 -5.30 -13.49
CA LYS A 180 -14.31 -6.76 -13.52
C LYS A 180 -15.18 -7.25 -12.37
N PHE A 181 -16.02 -8.24 -12.68
CA PHE A 181 -16.80 -8.98 -11.69
C PHE A 181 -16.14 -10.33 -11.44
N ARG A 182 -15.94 -10.67 -10.17
CA ARG A 182 -15.19 -11.86 -9.71
C ARG A 182 -16.05 -12.63 -8.73
N ILE A 183 -16.03 -13.95 -8.78
CA ILE A 183 -16.47 -14.76 -7.62
C ILE A 183 -15.22 -15.04 -6.80
N VAL A 184 -15.33 -14.81 -5.50
CA VAL A 184 -14.27 -15.12 -4.54
C VAL A 184 -14.83 -16.00 -3.43
N THR A 185 -13.95 -16.69 -2.73
CA THR A 185 -14.29 -17.65 -1.69
C THR A 185 -13.61 -17.26 -0.40
N VAL A 186 -14.33 -17.32 0.72
CA VAL A 186 -13.78 -17.07 2.05
C VAL A 186 -12.68 -18.09 2.33
N GLN A 187 -11.48 -17.58 2.59
CA GLN A 187 -10.31 -18.34 2.97
C GLN A 187 -10.13 -18.34 4.49
N ASP A 188 -10.11 -17.15 5.10
CA ASP A 188 -9.86 -16.96 6.53
C ASP A 188 -10.80 -15.90 7.10
N ILE A 189 -11.14 -16.03 8.39
CA ILE A 189 -12.00 -15.10 9.13
C ILE A 189 -11.33 -14.78 10.46
N PHE A 190 -11.26 -13.49 10.80
CA PHE A 190 -10.68 -13.01 12.04
C PHE A 190 -11.63 -12.01 12.71
N ASN A 191 -11.99 -12.27 13.97
CA ASN A 191 -12.68 -11.27 14.80
C ASN A 191 -11.61 -10.32 15.34
N ILE A 192 -11.47 -9.15 14.73
CA ILE A 192 -10.43 -8.16 15.07
C ILE A 192 -10.82 -7.39 16.33
N SER A 193 -12.10 -7.03 16.44
CA SER A 193 -12.70 -6.40 17.61
C SER A 193 -14.18 -6.84 17.74
N PRO A 194 -14.88 -6.48 18.83
CA PRO A 194 -16.32 -6.75 18.96
C PRO A 194 -17.15 -6.28 17.76
N SER A 195 -16.79 -5.14 17.17
CA SER A 195 -17.49 -4.54 16.03
C SER A 195 -16.75 -4.65 14.69
N LEU A 196 -15.69 -5.47 14.57
CA LEU A 196 -14.92 -5.59 13.32
C LEU A 196 -14.52 -7.03 13.00
N ILE A 197 -15.02 -7.55 11.87
CA ILE A 197 -14.66 -8.87 11.35
C ILE A 197 -13.84 -8.69 10.07
N ARG A 198 -12.63 -9.24 10.04
CA ARG A 198 -11.79 -9.31 8.84
C ARG A 198 -12.00 -10.62 8.13
N ILE A 199 -12.31 -10.56 6.84
CA ILE A 199 -12.46 -11.75 5.99
C ILE A 199 -11.46 -11.68 4.84
N VAL A 200 -10.64 -12.72 4.73
CA VAL A 200 -9.71 -12.91 3.62
C VAL A 200 -10.40 -13.79 2.59
N PHE A 201 -10.55 -13.27 1.39
CA PHE A 201 -11.07 -13.99 0.24
C PHE A 201 -9.93 -14.47 -0.65
N LYS A 202 -10.14 -15.58 -1.34
CA LYS A 202 -9.25 -16.10 -2.40
C LYS A 202 -10.02 -16.33 -3.69
N GLY A 203 -9.33 -16.25 -4.82
CA GLY A 203 -9.91 -16.59 -6.12
C GLY A 203 -8.96 -16.33 -7.27
N GLN A 204 -8.94 -17.20 -8.29
CA GLN A 204 -8.04 -17.05 -9.43
C GLN A 204 -8.23 -15.72 -10.18
N ASP A 205 -9.47 -15.22 -10.19
CA ASP A 205 -9.84 -13.94 -10.82
C ASP A 205 -9.22 -12.71 -10.15
N LEU A 206 -8.55 -12.86 -9.00
CA LEU A 206 -7.81 -11.80 -8.31
C LEU A 206 -6.37 -11.60 -8.83
N ALA A 207 -5.89 -12.45 -9.76
CA ALA A 207 -4.53 -12.34 -10.30
C ALA A 207 -4.22 -10.99 -10.99
N ASP A 208 -5.26 -10.27 -11.41
CA ASP A 208 -5.19 -8.93 -12.03
C ASP A 208 -5.86 -7.85 -11.18
N PHE A 209 -6.11 -8.11 -9.90
CA PHE A 209 -6.75 -7.13 -9.01
C PHE A 209 -5.87 -5.87 -8.91
N LYS A 210 -6.52 -4.70 -8.90
CA LYS A 210 -5.83 -3.43 -8.84
C LYS A 210 -6.61 -2.43 -8.00
N SER A 211 -5.89 -1.74 -7.13
CA SER A 211 -6.40 -0.64 -6.31
C SER A 211 -5.25 0.33 -6.06
N ASP A 212 -5.31 1.53 -6.63
CA ASP A 212 -4.23 2.52 -6.59
C ASP A 212 -4.44 3.58 -5.48
N SER A 213 -5.58 3.58 -4.79
CA SER A 213 -5.82 4.46 -3.63
C SER A 213 -6.29 3.68 -2.41
N PHE A 214 -5.90 4.16 -1.23
CA PHE A 214 -6.27 3.60 0.06
C PHE A 214 -7.78 3.60 0.34
N ASP A 215 -8.49 4.54 -0.27
CA ASP A 215 -9.94 4.75 -0.13
C ASP A 215 -10.74 4.32 -1.37
N ASP A 216 -10.14 3.46 -2.20
CA ASP A 216 -10.89 2.73 -3.22
C ASP A 216 -12.01 1.91 -2.57
N HIS A 217 -13.05 1.62 -3.34
CA HIS A 217 -14.09 0.68 -2.92
C HIS A 217 -14.33 -0.38 -4.01
N VAL A 218 -14.70 -1.57 -3.54
CA VAL A 218 -15.31 -2.62 -4.33
C VAL A 218 -16.76 -2.77 -3.93
N LYS A 219 -17.59 -3.20 -4.87
CA LYS A 219 -18.98 -3.56 -4.58
C LYS A 219 -19.05 -5.06 -4.32
N LEU A 220 -19.41 -5.45 -3.11
CA LEU A 220 -19.69 -6.84 -2.74
C LEU A 220 -21.15 -7.16 -3.04
N PHE A 221 -21.41 -8.33 -3.62
CA PHE A 221 -22.72 -8.86 -3.93
C PHE A 221 -22.90 -10.16 -3.14
N PHE A 222 -23.90 -10.17 -2.27
CA PHE A 222 -24.13 -11.24 -1.31
C PHE A 222 -25.08 -12.30 -1.88
N PRO A 223 -24.90 -13.58 -1.50
CA PRO A 223 -25.89 -14.60 -1.81
C PRO A 223 -27.23 -14.29 -1.14
N ASP A 224 -28.31 -14.75 -1.74
CA ASP A 224 -29.64 -14.68 -1.13
C ASP A 224 -29.67 -15.50 0.17
N ALA A 225 -30.18 -14.91 1.26
CA ALA A 225 -30.10 -15.52 2.59
C ALA A 225 -31.01 -16.74 2.75
N ALA A 226 -32.05 -16.89 1.94
CA ALA A 226 -32.99 -18.01 2.02
C ALA A 226 -32.58 -19.18 1.13
N THR A 227 -32.01 -18.90 -0.04
CA THR A 227 -31.72 -19.89 -1.07
C THR A 227 -30.22 -20.19 -1.23
N GLY A 228 -29.35 -19.31 -0.72
CA GLY A 228 -27.90 -19.39 -0.95
C GLY A 228 -27.47 -19.04 -2.37
N HIS A 229 -28.40 -18.64 -3.24
CA HIS A 229 -28.10 -18.36 -4.64
C HIS A 229 -27.25 -17.09 -4.76
N LEU A 230 -26.05 -17.22 -5.35
CA LEU A 230 -25.14 -16.11 -5.61
C LEU A 230 -25.26 -15.62 -7.06
N VAL A 231 -25.70 -14.38 -7.23
CA VAL A 231 -25.76 -13.73 -8.54
C VAL A 231 -24.50 -12.91 -8.78
N LYS A 232 -23.64 -13.36 -9.71
CA LYS A 232 -22.53 -12.55 -10.23
C LYS A 232 -23.06 -11.61 -11.32
N PRO A 233 -22.92 -10.29 -11.18
CA PRO A 233 -23.31 -9.37 -12.24
C PRO A 233 -22.41 -9.48 -13.48
N GLU A 234 -22.96 -9.11 -14.63
CA GLU A 234 -22.25 -9.05 -15.90
C GLU A 234 -22.38 -7.66 -16.52
N MET A 235 -21.29 -7.15 -17.08
CA MET A 235 -21.34 -5.91 -17.85
C MET A 235 -21.67 -6.24 -19.30
N THR A 236 -22.76 -5.67 -19.81
CA THR A 236 -23.19 -5.78 -21.21
C THR A 236 -23.19 -4.40 -21.87
N GLU A 237 -23.40 -4.35 -23.19
CA GLU A 237 -23.54 -3.09 -23.93
C GLU A 237 -24.71 -2.23 -23.43
N GLN A 238 -25.74 -2.85 -22.85
CA GLN A 238 -26.93 -2.20 -22.28
C GLN A 238 -26.74 -1.83 -20.80
N GLY A 239 -25.56 -2.10 -20.23
CA GLY A 239 -25.24 -1.88 -18.83
C GLY A 239 -25.19 -3.16 -18.00
N LEU A 240 -25.39 -3.02 -16.70
CA LEU A 240 -25.26 -4.10 -15.73
C LEU A 240 -26.44 -5.07 -15.85
N LYS A 241 -26.16 -6.33 -16.14
CA LYS A 241 -27.14 -7.43 -16.20
C LYS A 241 -26.96 -8.35 -14.99
N PHE A 242 -28.08 -8.84 -14.48
CA PHE A 242 -28.13 -9.83 -13.41
C PHE A 242 -28.78 -11.11 -13.95
N ALA A 243 -28.30 -12.27 -13.51
CA ALA A 243 -28.96 -13.53 -13.82
C ALA A 243 -30.39 -13.52 -13.26
N ASP A 244 -31.33 -14.05 -14.04
CA ASP A 244 -32.77 -14.12 -13.72
C ASP A 244 -33.44 -12.77 -13.43
N ASP A 245 -32.80 -11.65 -13.82
CA ASP A 245 -33.20 -10.28 -13.50
C ASP A 245 -33.35 -9.99 -11.99
N ILE A 246 -32.81 -10.87 -11.14
CA ILE A 246 -32.80 -10.72 -9.69
C ILE A 246 -31.61 -9.84 -9.31
N LYS A 247 -31.89 -8.64 -8.79
CA LYS A 247 -30.84 -7.74 -8.30
C LYS A 247 -30.36 -8.20 -6.91
N PRO A 248 -29.12 -8.72 -6.77
CA PRO A 248 -28.58 -9.12 -5.48
C PRO A 248 -28.38 -7.90 -4.57
N ILE A 249 -28.38 -8.16 -3.27
CA ILE A 249 -27.99 -7.17 -2.28
C ILE A 249 -26.50 -6.84 -2.50
N ALA A 250 -26.19 -5.56 -2.58
CA ALA A 250 -24.83 -5.11 -2.82
C ALA A 250 -24.41 -3.97 -1.88
N ARG A 251 -23.16 -3.97 -1.43
CA ARG A 251 -22.59 -2.93 -0.55
C ARG A 251 -21.18 -2.58 -0.96
N ASP A 252 -20.81 -1.32 -0.77
CA ASP A 252 -19.45 -0.85 -1.02
C ASP A 252 -18.57 -1.13 0.20
N TYR A 253 -17.37 -1.67 -0.04
CA TYR A 253 -16.38 -2.00 0.97
C TYR A 253 -14.98 -1.62 0.50
N THR A 254 -14.13 -1.20 1.43
CA THR A 254 -12.73 -0.90 1.16
C THR A 254 -11.93 -2.20 0.97
N PRO A 255 -11.15 -2.34 -0.12
CA PRO A 255 -10.14 -3.38 -0.22
C PRO A 255 -9.00 -3.07 0.76
N ARG A 256 -8.96 -3.79 1.88
CA ARG A 256 -8.04 -3.53 3.00
C ARG A 256 -6.60 -3.94 2.71
N LEU A 257 -6.43 -5.09 2.06
CA LEU A 257 -5.15 -5.65 1.63
C LEU A 257 -5.40 -6.60 0.46
N PHE A 258 -4.45 -6.72 -0.48
CA PHE A 258 -4.51 -7.73 -1.53
C PHE A 258 -3.11 -8.23 -1.88
N ASP A 259 -3.03 -9.49 -2.29
CA ASP A 259 -1.80 -10.15 -2.74
C ASP A 259 -2.08 -10.84 -4.08
N LEU A 260 -1.35 -10.45 -5.13
CA LEU A 260 -1.55 -10.96 -6.48
C LEU A 260 -0.95 -12.36 -6.69
N ASP A 261 0.09 -12.70 -5.94
CA ASP A 261 0.73 -14.01 -6.01
C ASP A 261 -0.12 -15.04 -5.26
N ALA A 262 -0.56 -14.70 -4.05
CA ALA A 262 -1.48 -15.52 -3.26
C ALA A 262 -2.93 -15.46 -3.79
N LYS A 263 -3.26 -14.46 -4.60
CA LYS A 263 -4.58 -14.19 -5.19
C LYS A 263 -5.63 -14.06 -4.09
N THR A 264 -5.31 -13.23 -3.11
CA THR A 264 -6.15 -12.95 -1.95
C THR A 264 -6.56 -11.49 -1.89
N LEU A 265 -7.74 -11.24 -1.32
CA LEU A 265 -8.30 -9.92 -1.06
C LEU A 265 -8.92 -9.91 0.33
N THR A 266 -8.47 -9.00 1.17
CA THR A 266 -8.96 -8.82 2.53
C THR A 266 -9.98 -7.69 2.57
N ILE A 267 -11.11 -7.93 3.21
CA ILE A 267 -12.14 -6.92 3.50
C ILE A 267 -12.42 -6.93 5.00
N ASP A 268 -12.54 -5.73 5.57
CA ASP A 268 -12.96 -5.53 6.95
C ASP A 268 -14.45 -5.15 6.97
N PHE A 269 -15.24 -5.89 7.75
CA PHE A 269 -16.66 -5.71 7.94
C PHE A 269 -16.93 -5.11 9.31
N VAL A 270 -17.43 -3.88 9.32
CA VAL A 270 -17.95 -3.26 10.54
C VAL A 270 -19.31 -3.88 10.89
N ILE A 271 -19.43 -4.28 12.15
CA ILE A 271 -20.61 -4.93 12.71
C ILE A 271 -21.40 -3.91 13.52
N HIS A 272 -22.45 -3.38 12.91
CA HIS A 272 -23.44 -2.48 13.53
C HIS A 272 -24.86 -3.01 13.29
N ASP A 273 -25.89 -2.16 13.44
CA ASP A 273 -27.32 -2.48 13.27
C ASP A 273 -27.62 -3.47 12.13
N ALA A 274 -28.64 -4.30 12.35
CA ALA A 274 -29.01 -5.45 11.54
C ALA A 274 -29.17 -5.14 10.03
N GLY A 275 -28.08 -5.32 9.28
CA GLY A 275 -28.04 -5.21 7.82
C GLY A 275 -27.64 -6.53 7.15
N PRO A 276 -27.97 -6.74 5.86
CA PRO A 276 -27.66 -7.99 5.17
C PRO A 276 -26.17 -8.29 5.09
N ALA A 277 -25.31 -7.28 4.91
CA ALA A 277 -23.86 -7.48 4.87
C ALA A 277 -23.27 -7.82 6.25
N THR A 278 -23.72 -7.14 7.31
CA THR A 278 -23.36 -7.45 8.69
C THR A 278 -23.79 -8.86 9.08
N LYS A 279 -25.05 -9.23 8.79
CA LYS A 279 -25.57 -10.58 9.04
C LYS A 279 -24.77 -11.63 8.29
N TRP A 280 -24.45 -11.38 7.01
CA TRP A 280 -23.63 -12.30 6.24
C TRP A 280 -22.24 -12.46 6.86
N ALA A 281 -21.55 -11.37 7.19
CA ALA A 281 -20.20 -11.41 7.76
C ALA A 281 -20.15 -12.13 9.11
N GLN A 282 -21.16 -11.95 9.98
CA GLN A 282 -21.28 -12.65 11.27
C GLN A 282 -21.48 -14.16 11.14
N HIS A 283 -22.05 -14.64 10.03
CA HIS A 283 -22.35 -16.05 9.80
C HIS A 283 -21.47 -16.66 8.71
N ALA A 284 -20.49 -15.92 8.20
CA ALA A 284 -19.61 -16.39 7.14
C ALA A 284 -18.79 -17.59 7.63
N ASN A 285 -18.60 -18.57 6.76
CA ASN A 285 -17.77 -19.74 6.98
C ASN A 285 -16.68 -19.83 5.91
N ILE A 286 -15.58 -20.50 6.24
CA ILE A 286 -14.56 -20.86 5.26
C ILE A 286 -15.24 -21.67 4.14
N GLY A 287 -15.03 -21.24 2.89
CA GLY A 287 -15.68 -21.82 1.71
C GLY A 287 -16.90 -21.05 1.18
N ASP A 288 -17.47 -20.12 1.95
CA ASP A 288 -18.58 -19.29 1.46
C ASP A 288 -18.14 -18.42 0.28
N GLN A 289 -19.05 -18.17 -0.65
CA GLN A 289 -18.76 -17.40 -1.85
C GLN A 289 -19.51 -16.07 -1.89
N ILE A 290 -18.85 -15.05 -2.41
CA ILE A 290 -19.47 -13.76 -2.77
C ILE A 290 -18.98 -13.32 -4.15
N ALA A 291 -19.74 -12.42 -4.79
CA ALA A 291 -19.29 -11.74 -5.99
C ALA A 291 -18.77 -10.34 -5.66
N ILE A 292 -17.73 -9.90 -6.38
CA ILE A 292 -17.05 -8.62 -6.20
C ILE A 292 -17.00 -7.89 -7.53
N GLY A 293 -17.46 -6.65 -7.57
CA GLY A 293 -17.30 -5.74 -8.70
C GLY A 293 -16.32 -4.61 -8.40
N GLY A 294 -15.38 -4.37 -9.32
CA GLY A 294 -14.45 -3.23 -9.23
C GLY A 294 -13.07 -3.56 -8.62
N PRO A 295 -12.35 -2.55 -8.12
CA PRO A 295 -12.69 -1.13 -8.14
C PRO A 295 -12.86 -0.60 -9.58
N ARG A 296 -13.73 0.40 -9.78
CA ARG A 296 -13.93 1.01 -11.13
C ARG A 296 -12.87 2.08 -11.44
N GLY A 297 -12.22 2.61 -10.41
CA GLY A 297 -11.20 3.63 -10.52
C GLY A 297 -10.76 4.07 -9.15
N SER A 298 -9.67 4.82 -9.12
CA SER A 298 -9.08 5.40 -7.91
C SER A 298 -9.04 6.90 -8.00
N MET A 299 -9.17 7.57 -6.86
CA MET A 299 -8.82 8.98 -6.72
C MET A 299 -7.59 9.05 -5.83
N VAL A 300 -6.42 9.00 -6.47
CA VAL A 300 -5.13 8.86 -5.79
C VAL A 300 -4.79 10.18 -5.10
N ILE A 301 -4.49 10.10 -3.80
CA ILE A 301 -3.99 11.23 -3.01
C ILE A 301 -2.46 11.10 -2.90
N PRO A 302 -1.69 12.02 -3.51
CA PRO A 302 -0.23 11.99 -3.47
C PRO A 302 0.36 11.86 -2.06
N MET A 303 1.44 11.07 -1.94
CA MET A 303 2.18 10.86 -0.67
C MET A 303 3.27 11.93 -0.43
N VAL A 304 2.99 13.17 -0.85
CA VAL A 304 3.95 14.28 -0.89
C VAL A 304 3.64 15.40 0.11
N TYR A 305 2.60 15.21 0.93
CA TYR A 305 2.28 16.14 2.01
C TYR A 305 3.16 15.81 3.22
N GLN A 306 3.55 16.84 3.97
CA GLN A 306 4.27 16.62 5.22
C GLN A 306 3.36 16.07 6.32
N HIS A 307 2.09 16.47 6.31
CA HIS A 307 1.11 16.08 7.34
C HIS A 307 -0.19 15.55 6.74
N TYR A 308 -0.68 14.43 7.26
CA TYR A 308 -1.98 13.86 6.89
C TYR A 308 -2.93 13.92 8.07
N VAL A 309 -4.13 14.45 7.87
CA VAL A 309 -5.19 14.42 8.90
C VAL A 309 -6.25 13.46 8.42
N LEU A 310 -6.39 12.33 9.11
CA LEU A 310 -7.30 11.25 8.73
C LEU A 310 -8.41 11.15 9.78
N MET A 311 -9.66 11.32 9.35
CA MET A 311 -10.81 11.35 10.24
C MET A 311 -11.90 10.40 9.75
N GLY A 312 -12.56 9.70 10.68
CA GLY A 312 -13.73 8.91 10.32
C GLY A 312 -14.32 8.08 11.44
N ASP A 313 -15.44 7.43 11.15
CA ASP A 313 -16.00 6.41 12.05
C ASP A 313 -15.39 5.03 11.74
N ASP A 314 -15.85 4.01 12.45
CA ASP A 314 -15.45 2.61 12.28
C ASP A 314 -15.53 2.14 10.81
N THR A 315 -16.49 2.64 10.01
CA THR A 315 -16.61 2.29 8.59
C THR A 315 -15.44 2.81 7.73
N ALA A 316 -14.77 3.86 8.18
CA ALA A 316 -13.59 4.43 7.53
C ALA A 316 -12.26 3.82 8.05
N LEU A 317 -12.29 3.11 9.17
CA LEU A 317 -11.13 2.49 9.80
C LEU A 317 -10.29 1.63 8.82
N PRO A 318 -10.87 0.82 7.89
CA PRO A 318 -10.07 0.05 6.95
C PRO A 318 -9.26 0.91 5.98
N ALA A 319 -9.83 2.02 5.51
CA ALA A 319 -9.16 2.97 4.61
C ALA A 319 -8.07 3.74 5.36
N ILE A 320 -8.35 4.18 6.60
CA ILE A 320 -7.36 4.86 7.45
C ILE A 320 -6.18 3.94 7.73
N ALA A 321 -6.43 2.69 8.15
CA ALA A 321 -5.39 1.71 8.42
C ALA A 321 -4.51 1.47 7.18
N ARG A 322 -5.14 1.26 6.01
CA ARG A 322 -4.41 1.11 4.75
C ARG A 322 -3.57 2.34 4.41
N ARG A 323 -4.10 3.56 4.61
CA ARG A 323 -3.32 4.78 4.37
C ARG A 323 -2.10 4.86 5.26
N LEU A 324 -2.24 4.58 6.55
CA LEU A 324 -1.15 4.65 7.51
C LEU A 324 -0.01 3.67 7.18
N GLU A 325 -0.33 2.48 6.70
CA GLU A 325 0.65 1.49 6.23
C GLU A 325 1.43 1.95 4.99
N GLU A 326 0.80 2.76 4.12
CA GLU A 326 1.42 3.31 2.90
C GLU A 326 2.31 4.55 3.19
N LEU A 327 2.10 5.25 4.30
CA LEU A 327 2.79 6.52 4.56
C LEU A 327 4.30 6.33 4.80
N PRO A 328 5.16 7.18 4.22
CA PRO A 328 6.61 7.12 4.43
C PRO A 328 6.99 7.63 5.84
N ALA A 329 8.14 7.18 6.34
CA ALA A 329 8.63 7.58 7.67
C ALA A 329 8.88 9.09 7.85
N SER A 330 9.02 9.83 6.74
CA SER A 330 9.15 11.29 6.74
C SER A 330 7.83 12.03 7.00
N ALA A 331 6.69 11.35 6.87
CA ALA A 331 5.38 11.95 7.05
C ALA A 331 4.97 12.01 8.52
N GLN A 332 4.02 12.89 8.81
CA GLN A 332 3.28 12.96 10.06
C GLN A 332 1.80 12.66 9.79
N ALA A 333 1.13 12.02 10.74
CA ALA A 333 -0.30 11.76 10.65
C ALA A 333 -1.02 12.11 11.97
N THR A 334 -2.10 12.87 11.88
CA THR A 334 -3.07 13.05 12.96
C THR A 334 -4.32 12.28 12.61
N VAL A 335 -4.74 11.38 13.47
CA VAL A 335 -5.80 10.42 13.22
C VAL A 335 -6.88 10.60 14.28
N ILE A 336 -8.13 10.79 13.87
CA ILE A 336 -9.29 10.90 14.78
C ILE A 336 -10.33 9.89 14.33
N ILE A 337 -10.58 8.86 15.14
CA ILE A 337 -11.45 7.75 14.76
C ILE A 337 -12.52 7.54 15.81
N GLU A 338 -13.78 7.53 15.39
CA GLU A 338 -14.88 7.13 16.26
C GLU A 338 -15.15 5.62 16.15
N VAL A 339 -15.12 4.94 17.29
CA VAL A 339 -15.49 3.52 17.43
C VAL A 339 -16.50 3.36 18.56
N ASN A 340 -17.10 2.18 18.68
CA ASN A 340 -18.10 1.96 19.71
C ASN A 340 -17.51 2.02 21.12
N SER A 341 -16.41 1.30 21.37
CA SER A 341 -15.81 1.17 22.71
C SER A 341 -14.29 1.09 22.64
N PRO A 342 -13.56 1.20 23.76
CA PRO A 342 -12.12 0.94 23.81
C PRO A 342 -11.73 -0.47 23.33
N ALA A 343 -12.64 -1.44 23.39
CA ALA A 343 -12.41 -2.78 22.86
C ALA A 343 -12.42 -2.84 21.32
N ASP A 344 -12.86 -1.77 20.66
CA ASP A 344 -12.88 -1.61 19.20
C ASP A 344 -11.67 -0.84 18.66
N GLU A 345 -10.74 -0.47 19.53
CA GLU A 345 -9.44 0.04 19.10
C GLU A 345 -8.61 -1.09 18.49
N ILE A 346 -8.04 -0.83 17.32
CA ILE A 346 -7.16 -1.79 16.63
C ILE A 346 -5.73 -1.24 16.56
N ILE A 347 -4.78 -2.15 16.35
CA ILE A 347 -3.40 -1.76 16.05
C ILE A 347 -3.39 -1.13 14.65
N LEU A 348 -2.85 0.09 14.56
CA LEU A 348 -2.66 0.84 13.32
C LEU A 348 -1.16 0.97 13.05
N ASP A 349 -0.66 0.17 12.12
CA ASP A 349 0.75 0.18 11.73
C ASP A 349 1.08 1.36 10.80
N SER A 350 2.23 1.99 11.03
CA SER A 350 2.76 3.02 10.16
C SER A 350 4.27 3.20 10.34
N ALA A 351 4.96 3.57 9.27
CA ALA A 351 6.32 4.08 9.36
C ALA A 351 6.37 5.56 9.78
N ALA A 352 5.29 6.30 9.55
CA ALA A 352 5.17 7.74 9.84
C ALA A 352 5.06 8.01 11.35
N LYS A 353 5.24 9.28 11.73
CA LYS A 353 4.92 9.73 13.10
C LYS A 353 3.42 9.92 13.23
N VAL A 354 2.75 9.06 13.99
CA VAL A 354 1.28 9.06 14.12
C VAL A 354 0.83 9.51 15.51
N GLN A 355 -0.14 10.41 15.55
CA GLN A 355 -0.91 10.74 16.75
C GLN A 355 -2.35 10.29 16.53
N ILE A 356 -2.84 9.38 17.37
CA ILE A 356 -4.19 8.80 17.26
C ILE A 356 -5.05 9.30 18.43
N THR A 357 -6.25 9.77 18.10
CA THR A 357 -7.32 10.08 19.05
C THR A 357 -8.50 9.15 18.76
N TRP A 358 -8.79 8.24 19.70
CA TRP A 358 -9.99 7.41 19.63
C TRP A 358 -11.16 8.14 20.31
N LEU A 359 -12.31 8.12 19.65
CA LEU A 359 -13.58 8.63 20.16
C LEU A 359 -14.49 7.44 20.43
N HIS A 360 -14.92 7.28 21.68
CA HIS A 360 -15.74 6.13 22.07
C HIS A 360 -17.20 6.55 22.22
N ARG A 361 -18.09 5.88 21.49
CA ARG A 361 -19.53 6.10 21.62
C ARG A 361 -20.10 5.57 22.93
N GLU A 362 -19.49 4.54 23.52
CA GLU A 362 -19.94 3.90 24.75
C GLU A 362 -21.42 3.48 24.67
N GLY A 363 -21.81 2.87 23.56
CA GLY A 363 -23.19 2.42 23.30
C GLY A 363 -24.17 3.52 22.86
N GLN A 364 -23.73 4.78 22.72
CA GLN A 364 -24.53 5.81 22.06
C GLN A 364 -24.70 5.50 20.56
N ALA A 365 -25.77 6.05 19.96
CA ALA A 365 -26.06 5.87 18.54
C ALA A 365 -24.92 6.40 17.64
N SER A 366 -24.57 5.62 16.61
CA SER A 366 -23.64 6.04 15.55
C SER A 366 -24.22 7.18 14.70
N GLY A 367 -23.34 7.90 13.98
CA GLY A 367 -23.77 8.98 13.07
C GLY A 367 -24.04 10.30 13.77
N GLN A 368 -23.41 10.55 14.92
CA GLN A 368 -23.49 11.81 15.66
C GLN A 368 -22.18 12.59 15.52
N VAL A 369 -22.26 13.91 15.32
CA VAL A 369 -21.07 14.75 15.10
C VAL A 369 -20.36 15.17 16.40
N THR A 370 -21.03 15.01 17.54
CA THR A 370 -20.67 15.64 18.82
C THR A 370 -19.26 15.29 19.30
N LEU A 371 -18.88 14.00 19.25
CA LEU A 371 -17.55 13.55 19.68
C LEU A 371 -16.46 14.12 18.79
N PHE A 372 -16.68 14.16 17.47
CA PHE A 372 -15.75 14.77 16.54
C PHE A 372 -15.60 16.27 16.79
N GLN A 373 -16.68 17.00 17.06
CA GLN A 373 -16.61 18.43 17.40
C GLN A 373 -15.76 18.69 18.64
N GLN A 374 -15.91 17.86 19.68
CA GLN A 374 -15.08 17.96 20.89
C GLN A 374 -13.60 17.66 20.61
N ALA A 375 -13.32 16.68 19.75
CA ALA A 375 -11.96 16.33 19.34
C ALA A 375 -11.32 17.47 18.52
N LEU A 376 -12.08 18.07 17.60
CA LEU A 376 -11.62 19.18 16.77
C LEU A 376 -11.18 20.37 17.63
N GLN A 377 -11.85 20.69 18.73
CA GLN A 377 -11.44 21.79 19.62
C GLN A 377 -9.98 21.67 20.13
N LYS A 378 -9.43 20.45 20.16
CA LYS A 378 -8.04 20.18 20.56
C LYS A 378 -7.10 20.00 19.36
N LEU A 379 -7.63 19.93 18.14
CA LEU A 379 -6.86 19.74 16.91
C LEU A 379 -6.06 21.00 16.59
N SER A 380 -4.74 20.82 16.46
CA SER A 380 -3.85 21.84 15.91
C SER A 380 -3.42 21.41 14.51
N LEU A 381 -3.82 22.18 13.50
CA LEU A 381 -3.37 21.97 12.13
C LEU A 381 -2.05 22.71 11.88
N PRO A 382 -1.10 22.12 11.13
CA PRO A 382 0.07 22.88 10.68
C PRO A 382 -0.37 24.02 9.75
N GLN A 383 0.40 25.10 9.73
CA GLN A 383 0.06 26.27 8.90
C GLN A 383 0.07 25.97 7.39
N GLN A 384 0.86 24.99 6.96
CA GLN A 384 1.00 24.61 5.56
C GLN A 384 1.34 23.13 5.41
N ASP A 385 1.23 22.65 4.17
CA ASP A 385 1.68 21.32 3.74
C ASP A 385 0.98 20.13 4.43
N TYR A 386 -0.34 20.19 4.45
CA TYR A 386 -1.18 19.09 4.94
C TYR A 386 -2.29 18.71 3.97
N PHE A 387 -2.81 17.50 4.14
CA PHE A 387 -4.01 17.03 3.47
C PHE A 387 -4.97 16.40 4.47
N VAL A 388 -6.25 16.75 4.37
CA VAL A 388 -7.32 16.24 5.21
C VAL A 388 -8.13 15.21 4.43
N TRP A 389 -8.28 14.02 4.99
CA TRP A 389 -9.19 12.99 4.49
C TRP A 389 -10.21 12.66 5.57
N LEU A 390 -11.48 12.62 5.19
CA LEU A 390 -12.61 12.41 6.07
C LEU A 390 -13.61 11.45 5.43
N ALA A 391 -13.94 10.37 6.12
CA ALA A 391 -15.07 9.53 5.75
C ALA A 391 -15.87 9.07 6.96
N ALA A 392 -17.18 9.22 6.93
CA ALA A 392 -18.07 8.84 8.02
C ALA A 392 -19.52 8.71 7.49
N GLU A 393 -20.50 8.68 8.39
CA GLU A 393 -21.90 8.97 8.06
C GLU A 393 -22.03 10.28 7.26
N THR A 394 -22.92 10.31 6.27
CA THR A 394 -23.03 11.39 5.27
C THR A 394 -23.25 12.78 5.88
N GLN A 395 -24.15 12.92 6.85
CA GLN A 395 -24.35 14.21 7.53
C GLN A 395 -23.19 14.56 8.46
N VAL A 396 -22.63 13.59 9.17
CA VAL A 396 -21.43 13.80 10.00
C VAL A 396 -20.28 14.33 9.14
N ALA A 397 -19.97 13.66 8.03
CA ALA A 397 -18.91 14.06 7.12
C ALA A 397 -19.16 15.45 6.52
N ARG A 398 -20.42 15.79 6.21
CA ARG A 398 -20.80 17.12 5.71
C ARG A 398 -20.58 18.21 6.76
N GLN A 399 -21.01 17.97 7.99
CA GLN A 399 -20.84 18.92 9.09
C GLN A 399 -19.36 19.12 9.44
N LEU A 400 -18.57 18.05 9.49
CA LEU A 400 -17.13 18.13 9.75
C LEU A 400 -16.38 18.86 8.64
N ARG A 401 -16.70 18.57 7.36
CA ARG A 401 -16.12 19.33 6.23
C ARG A 401 -16.43 20.82 6.36
N LYS A 402 -17.68 21.18 6.70
CA LYS A 402 -18.08 22.57 6.91
C LYS A 402 -17.25 23.23 8.02
N ILE A 403 -17.10 22.57 9.17
CA ILE A 403 -16.28 23.08 10.28
C ILE A 403 -14.83 23.29 9.86
N LEU A 404 -14.23 22.32 9.16
CA LEU A 404 -12.84 22.40 8.71
C LEU A 404 -12.61 23.56 7.73
N VAL A 405 -13.54 23.76 6.79
CA VAL A 405 -13.43 24.85 5.80
C VAL A 405 -13.72 26.21 6.44
N GLU A 406 -14.79 26.35 7.24
CA GLU A 406 -15.23 27.64 7.75
C GLU A 406 -14.50 28.09 9.02
N GLN A 407 -14.18 27.17 9.93
CA GLN A 407 -13.56 27.51 11.21
C GLN A 407 -12.05 27.31 11.20
N TYR A 408 -11.57 26.20 10.61
CA TYR A 408 -10.13 25.90 10.51
C TYR A 408 -9.49 26.46 9.24
N GLN A 409 -10.27 27.09 8.36
CA GLN A 409 -9.80 27.70 7.11
C GLN A 409 -9.03 26.70 6.22
N VAL A 410 -9.38 25.42 6.28
CA VAL A 410 -8.80 24.40 5.41
C VAL A 410 -9.20 24.69 3.97
N ALA A 411 -8.20 24.82 3.10
CA ALA A 411 -8.44 25.06 1.69
C ALA A 411 -9.20 23.86 1.07
N LYS A 412 -10.22 24.14 0.27
CA LYS A 412 -11.10 23.11 -0.33
C LYS A 412 -10.35 22.02 -1.12
N HIS A 413 -9.23 22.38 -1.75
CA HIS A 413 -8.39 21.43 -2.50
C HIS A 413 -7.50 20.54 -1.60
N ALA A 414 -7.36 20.89 -0.32
CA ALA A 414 -6.57 20.17 0.68
C ALA A 414 -7.47 19.28 1.57
N ILE A 415 -8.74 19.09 1.21
CA ILE A 415 -9.67 18.23 1.92
C ILE A 415 -10.44 17.33 0.95
N LYS A 416 -10.58 16.05 1.31
CA LYS A 416 -11.51 15.11 0.69
C LYS A 416 -12.44 14.57 1.76
N ALA A 417 -13.74 14.82 1.60
CA ALA A 417 -14.78 14.33 2.51
C ALA A 417 -15.76 13.42 1.75
N THR A 418 -16.10 12.28 2.32
CA THR A 418 -17.01 11.30 1.70
C THR A 418 -17.97 10.72 2.74
N GLY A 419 -19.26 10.65 2.42
CA GLY A 419 -20.24 9.90 3.20
C GLY A 419 -20.19 8.42 2.82
N TYR A 420 -19.76 7.55 3.74
CA TYR A 420 -19.65 6.09 3.54
C TYR A 420 -20.96 5.35 3.81
N TRP A 421 -21.83 5.96 4.60
CA TRP A 421 -23.16 5.43 4.86
C TRP A 421 -24.10 6.59 5.21
N GLN A 422 -25.40 6.29 5.29
CA GLN A 422 -26.41 7.27 5.68
C GLN A 422 -27.47 6.58 6.51
N HIS A 423 -27.81 7.16 7.66
CA HIS A 423 -28.84 6.62 8.53
C HIS A 423 -30.19 6.53 7.79
N GLY A 424 -30.81 5.35 7.81
CA GLY A 424 -32.09 5.09 7.12
C GLY A 424 -32.00 4.78 5.62
N THR A 425 -30.80 4.77 5.01
CA THR A 425 -30.61 4.46 3.58
C THR A 425 -29.78 3.19 3.42
N SER A 426 -30.17 2.31 2.48
CA SER A 426 -29.55 0.99 2.31
C SER A 426 -28.26 0.97 1.49
N SER A 427 -27.87 2.07 0.84
CA SER A 427 -26.61 2.20 0.09
C SER A 427 -26.28 3.67 -0.12
N ALA A 428 -25.27 4.19 0.57
CA ALA A 428 -24.79 5.56 0.39
C ALA A 428 -23.27 5.53 0.17
N HIS A 429 -22.80 6.18 -0.89
CA HIS A 429 -21.40 6.54 -1.06
C HIS A 429 -21.39 7.87 -1.82
N THR A 430 -21.25 8.98 -1.09
CA THR A 430 -21.46 10.32 -1.64
C THR A 430 -20.24 11.18 -1.40
N VAL A 431 -19.59 11.64 -2.47
CA VAL A 431 -18.54 12.66 -2.36
C VAL A 431 -19.20 13.96 -1.93
N ILE A 432 -18.64 14.59 -0.89
CA ILE A 432 -19.20 15.82 -0.33
C ILE A 432 -18.40 16.99 -0.89
N ASP A 433 -18.94 17.58 -1.94
CA ASP A 433 -18.52 18.86 -2.50
C ASP A 433 -19.55 19.96 -2.17
N ASP A 434 -19.20 21.20 -2.48
CA ASP A 434 -20.12 22.31 -2.30
C ASP A 434 -21.21 22.25 -3.40
N GLU A 435 -22.48 22.20 -3.00
CA GLU A 435 -23.59 22.63 -3.86
C GLU A 435 -23.54 24.14 -4.09
#